data_AF-A0A6I6SGP3-F1
#
_entry.id   AF-A0A6I6SGP3-F1
#
_cell.length_a   1.000
_cell.length_b   1.000
_cell.length_c   1.000
_cell.angle_alpha   90.00
_cell.angle_beta   90.00
_cell.angle_gamma   90.00
#
_symmetry.space_group_name_H-M   'P 1'
#
loop_
_entity.id
_entity.type
_entity.pdbx_description
1 polymer ?
#
loop_
_entity_poly.entity_id
_entity_poly.type
_entity_poly.pdbx_seq_one_letter_code
_entity_poly.pdbx_strand_id
1 'polypeptide(L)'
;MRQRNHPFDEPCSSDAESQRLRSSLAQLVPIRAHRQLMAERRWRRARQTLAELQEKLRDRETECEQRRQLNQQRRGELADDHQSRSIDHASLKAWMEEEQRLRHAIATLEHDLNRLKQALEEQERHVVEAKRDVEQQQRDSERLSLLMQRLEEEA
;
A
#
# COMPACT_ATOMS: atom_id res chain seq x y z
N MET A 1 43.36 72.63 4.52
CA MET A 1 42.64 71.75 3.57
C MET A 1 42.43 70.41 4.24
N ARG A 2 41.17 69.94 4.34
CA ARG A 2 40.81 68.66 4.99
C ARG A 2 40.85 67.55 3.94
N GLN A 3 41.77 66.60 4.06
CA GLN A 3 41.63 65.31 3.40
C GLN A 3 40.87 64.39 4.35
N ARG A 4 39.58 64.21 4.06
CA ARG A 4 38.80 63.09 4.59
C ARG A 4 39.19 61.87 3.75
N ASN A 5 40.09 61.05 4.28
CA ASN A 5 40.24 59.69 3.77
C ASN A 5 39.08 58.88 4.37
N HIS A 6 38.07 58.58 3.54
CA HIS A 6 37.09 57.55 3.86
C HIS A 6 37.80 56.19 3.90
N PRO A 7 37.71 55.42 5.00
CA PRO A 7 38.08 54.02 4.98
C PRO A 7 36.77 53.21 4.88
N PHE A 8 36.27 52.95 3.68
CA PHE A 8 35.17 52.00 3.49
C PHE A 8 35.33 51.33 2.12
N ASP A 9 36.31 50.44 2.03
CA ASP A 9 36.12 49.23 1.24
C ASP A 9 35.56 48.19 2.23
N GLU A 10 34.22 48.13 2.33
CA GLU A 10 33.52 46.99 2.91
C GLU A 10 33.64 45.82 1.92
N PRO A 11 34.31 44.70 2.27
CA PRO A 11 34.31 43.54 1.38
C PRO A 11 32.92 42.88 1.42
N CYS A 12 32.36 42.63 0.23
CA CYS A 12 31.44 41.55 -0.13
C CYS A 12 30.50 41.02 0.98
N SER A 13 29.29 41.57 1.13
CA SER A 13 28.21 40.86 1.86
C SER A 13 27.73 39.61 1.10
N SER A 14 27.86 39.61 -0.23
CA SER A 14 27.45 38.53 -1.15
C SER A 14 28.07 37.17 -0.81
N ASP A 15 29.36 37.13 -0.47
CA ASP A 15 30.08 35.86 -0.24
C ASP A 15 29.68 35.22 1.09
N ALA A 16 29.48 36.05 2.13
CA ALA A 16 29.03 35.59 3.43
C ALA A 16 27.58 35.07 3.39
N GLU A 17 26.71 35.70 2.61
CA GLU A 17 25.33 35.25 2.39
C GLU A 17 25.29 33.94 1.59
N SER A 18 26.10 33.82 0.54
CA SER A 18 26.25 32.60 -0.25
C SER A 18 26.77 31.43 0.59
N GLN A 19 27.73 31.67 1.48
CA GLN A 19 28.27 30.65 2.37
C GLN A 19 27.26 30.22 3.47
N ARG A 20 26.44 31.15 3.97
CA ARG A 20 25.30 30.83 4.86
C ARG A 20 24.23 30.01 4.13
N LEU A 21 23.94 30.31 2.87
CA LEU A 21 23.00 29.55 2.07
C LEU A 21 23.51 28.12 1.81
N ARG A 22 24.78 27.96 1.40
CA ARG A 22 25.40 26.63 1.20
C ARG A 22 25.37 25.78 2.47
N SER A 23 25.75 26.36 3.61
CA SER A 23 25.71 25.65 4.89
C SER A 23 24.29 25.27 5.31
N SER A 24 23.29 26.12 5.04
CA SER A 24 21.87 25.81 5.27
C SER A 24 21.36 24.68 4.36
N LEU A 25 21.73 24.68 3.08
CA LEU A 25 21.36 23.60 2.15
C LEU A 25 22.04 22.27 2.50
N ALA A 26 23.29 22.30 2.95
CA ALA A 26 24.02 21.11 3.41
C ALA A 26 23.30 20.42 4.59
N GLN A 27 22.63 21.18 5.47
CA GLN A 27 21.80 20.61 6.54
C GLN A 27 20.53 19.93 6.02
N LEU A 28 20.00 20.35 4.87
CA LEU A 28 18.80 19.75 4.27
C LEU A 28 19.08 18.40 3.59
N VAL A 29 20.30 18.16 3.11
CA VAL A 29 20.71 16.91 2.44
C VAL A 29 20.38 15.66 3.27
N PRO A 30 20.85 15.51 4.52
CA PRO A 30 20.55 14.32 5.32
C PRO A 30 19.06 14.19 5.64
N ILE A 31 18.34 15.31 5.81
CA ILE A 31 16.89 15.30 6.04
C ILE A 31 16.14 14.77 4.83
N ARG A 32 16.52 15.20 3.62
CA ARG A 32 15.94 14.73 2.36
C ARG A 32 16.24 13.26 2.10
N ALA A 33 17.49 12.84 2.30
CA ALA A 33 17.88 11.43 2.19
C ALA A 33 17.08 10.54 3.14
N HIS A 34 16.88 10.98 4.39
CA HIS A 34 16.05 10.27 5.36
C HIS A 34 14.58 10.17 4.91
N ARG A 35 13.99 11.28 4.44
CA ARG A 35 12.60 11.29 3.96
C ARG A 35 12.40 10.38 2.75
N GLN A 36 13.33 10.39 1.81
CA GLN A 36 13.31 9.50 0.65
C GLN A 36 13.38 8.03 1.09
N LEU A 37 14.31 7.67 1.97
CA LEU A 37 14.41 6.32 2.52
C LEU A 37 13.10 5.88 3.21
N MET A 38 12.46 6.78 3.96
CA MET A 38 11.20 6.48 4.64
C MET A 38 10.03 6.30 3.66
N ALA A 39 9.95 7.13 2.61
CA ALA A 39 8.97 6.96 1.55
C ALA A 39 9.14 5.61 0.85
N GLU A 40 10.38 5.23 0.51
CA GLU A 40 10.67 3.94 -0.12
C GLU A 40 10.30 2.75 0.77
N ARG A 41 10.62 2.84 2.08
CA ARG A 41 10.23 1.82 3.06
C ARG A 41 8.71 1.68 3.15
N ARG A 42 7.98 2.80 3.19
CA ARG A 42 6.51 2.82 3.20
C ARG A 42 5.95 2.16 1.96
N TRP A 43 6.47 2.50 0.78
CA TRP A 43 6.03 1.91 -0.49
C TRP A 43 6.30 0.39 -0.54
N ARG A 44 7.48 -0.07 -0.11
CA ARG A 44 7.79 -1.51 -0.03
C ARG A 44 6.84 -2.26 0.91
N ARG A 45 6.57 -1.71 2.09
CA ARG A 45 5.60 -2.29 3.04
C ARG A 45 4.20 -2.36 2.45
N ALA A 46 3.73 -1.27 1.84
CA ALA A 46 2.42 -1.24 1.21
C ALA A 46 2.27 -2.30 0.11
N ARG A 47 3.32 -2.51 -0.70
CA ARG A 47 3.36 -3.57 -1.73
C ARG A 47 3.36 -4.97 -1.13
N GLN A 48 4.10 -5.17 -0.04
CA GLN A 48 4.11 -6.45 0.65
C GLN A 48 2.71 -6.80 1.20
N THR A 49 2.08 -5.85 1.88
CA THR A 49 0.69 -6.03 2.37
C THR A 49 -0.29 -6.30 1.23
N LEU A 50 -0.13 -5.64 0.09
CA LEU A 50 -0.95 -5.91 -1.10
C LEU A 50 -0.79 -7.37 -1.58
N ALA A 51 0.46 -7.87 -1.65
CA ALA A 51 0.74 -9.24 -2.05
C ALA A 51 0.13 -10.26 -1.07
N GLU A 52 0.25 -10.01 0.23
CA GLU A 52 -0.35 -10.86 1.28
C GLU A 52 -1.89 -10.87 1.20
N LEU A 53 -2.52 -9.73 0.87
CA LEU A 53 -3.97 -9.67 0.66
C LEU A 53 -4.40 -10.42 -0.60
N GLN A 54 -3.63 -10.31 -1.69
CA GLN A 54 -3.88 -11.04 -2.93
C GLN A 54 -3.78 -12.55 -2.74
N GLU A 55 -2.80 -13.01 -1.95
CA GLU A 55 -2.66 -14.43 -1.60
C GLU A 55 -3.85 -14.91 -0.77
N LYS A 56 -4.20 -14.18 0.30
CA LYS A 56 -5.38 -14.49 1.13
C LYS A 56 -6.68 -14.54 0.33
N LEU A 57 -6.85 -13.64 -0.65
CA LEU A 57 -8.01 -13.64 -1.52
C LEU A 57 -8.07 -14.93 -2.35
N ARG A 58 -6.96 -15.34 -2.97
CA ARG A 58 -6.88 -16.58 -3.77
C ARG A 58 -7.18 -17.82 -2.95
N ASP A 59 -6.62 -17.89 -1.74
CA ASP A 59 -6.86 -19.02 -0.83
C ASP A 59 -8.34 -19.12 -0.47
N ARG A 60 -8.98 -17.98 -0.17
CA ARG A 60 -10.41 -17.94 0.17
C ARG A 60 -11.32 -18.20 -1.02
N GLU A 61 -10.95 -17.76 -2.22
CA GLU A 61 -11.69 -18.07 -3.44
C GLU A 61 -11.65 -19.58 -3.72
N THR A 62 -10.47 -20.19 -3.55
CA THR A 62 -10.28 -21.64 -3.67
C THR A 62 -11.10 -22.42 -2.63
N GLU A 63 -11.07 -21.99 -1.36
CA GLU A 63 -11.88 -22.60 -0.30
C GLU A 63 -13.39 -22.51 -0.60
N CYS A 64 -13.86 -21.36 -1.06
CA CYS A 64 -15.25 -21.15 -1.43
C CYS A 64 -15.68 -22.08 -2.57
N GLU A 65 -14.85 -22.20 -3.61
CA GLU A 65 -15.12 -23.08 -4.73
C GLU A 65 -15.14 -24.56 -4.33
N GLN A 66 -14.19 -25.00 -3.52
CA GLN A 66 -14.17 -26.36 -2.97
C GLN A 66 -15.42 -26.67 -2.15
N ARG A 67 -15.87 -25.75 -1.30
CA ARG A 67 -17.09 -25.95 -0.50
C ARG A 67 -18.35 -25.98 -1.36
N ARG A 68 -18.41 -25.17 -2.43
CA ARG A 68 -19.52 -25.21 -3.40
C ARG A 68 -19.55 -26.54 -4.14
N GLN A 69 -18.41 -27.04 -4.61
CA GLN A 69 -18.29 -28.33 -5.27
C GLN A 69 -18.71 -29.48 -4.35
N LEU A 70 -18.22 -29.49 -3.11
CA LEU A 70 -18.60 -30.49 -2.11
C LEU A 70 -20.11 -30.47 -1.82
N ASN A 71 -20.70 -29.27 -1.70
CA ASN A 71 -22.15 -29.15 -1.52
C ASN A 71 -22.92 -29.72 -2.71
N GLN A 72 -22.48 -29.42 -3.93
CA GLN A 72 -23.11 -29.91 -5.16
C GLN A 72 -23.00 -31.44 -5.29
N GLN A 73 -21.84 -32.02 -4.97
CA GLN A 73 -21.63 -33.47 -4.94
C GLN A 73 -22.56 -34.15 -3.93
N ARG A 74 -22.60 -33.66 -2.68
CA ARG A 74 -23.51 -34.20 -1.64
C ARG A 74 -24.98 -34.13 -2.06
N ARG A 75 -25.39 -33.03 -2.71
CA ARG A 75 -26.76 -32.90 -3.25
C ARG A 75 -27.04 -33.91 -4.36
N GLY A 76 -26.05 -34.22 -5.20
CA GLY A 76 -26.15 -35.25 -6.24
C GLY A 76 -26.28 -36.65 -5.65
N GLU A 77 -25.36 -37.02 -4.74
CA GLU A 77 -25.38 -38.32 -4.05
C GLU A 77 -26.72 -38.58 -3.35
N LEU A 78 -27.25 -37.59 -2.63
CA LEU A 78 -28.55 -37.72 -1.97
C LEU A 78 -29.72 -37.80 -2.94
N ALA A 79 -29.65 -37.10 -4.08
CA ALA A 79 -30.67 -37.21 -5.12
C ALA A 79 -30.66 -38.63 -5.71
N ASP A 80 -29.48 -39.19 -5.99
CA ASP A 80 -29.31 -40.54 -6.54
C ASP A 80 -29.75 -41.63 -5.54
N ASP A 81 -29.37 -41.52 -4.27
CA ASP A 81 -29.69 -42.49 -3.21
C ASP A 81 -31.20 -42.60 -2.92
N HIS A 82 -31.93 -41.49 -3.10
CA HIS A 82 -33.34 -41.39 -2.73
C HIS A 82 -34.31 -41.25 -3.91
N GLN A 83 -33.82 -41.26 -5.16
CA GLN A 83 -34.66 -41.15 -6.37
C GLN A 83 -35.75 -42.24 -6.48
N SER A 84 -35.59 -43.35 -5.74
CA SER A 84 -36.45 -44.53 -5.82
C SER A 84 -36.88 -45.08 -4.44
N ARG A 85 -36.65 -44.35 -3.35
CA ARG A 85 -36.85 -44.85 -1.97
C ARG A 85 -37.56 -43.82 -1.10
N SER A 86 -38.45 -44.26 -0.21
CA SER A 86 -39.05 -43.36 0.77
C SER A 86 -38.01 -42.88 1.77
N ILE A 87 -37.85 -41.57 1.92
CA ILE A 87 -37.00 -40.96 2.94
C ILE A 87 -37.78 -40.90 4.26
N ASP A 88 -37.19 -41.38 5.34
CA ASP A 88 -37.77 -41.19 6.67
C ASP A 88 -37.73 -39.70 7.07
N HIS A 89 -38.73 -39.26 7.83
CA HIS A 89 -38.86 -37.86 8.25
C HIS A 89 -37.64 -37.36 9.04
N ALA A 90 -37.03 -38.22 9.87
CA ALA A 90 -35.82 -37.88 10.61
C ALA A 90 -34.63 -37.58 9.69
N SER A 91 -34.43 -38.41 8.65
CA SER A 91 -33.38 -38.22 7.65
C SER A 91 -33.59 -36.96 6.82
N LEU A 92 -34.83 -36.67 6.42
CA LEU A 92 -35.17 -35.44 5.70
C LEU A 92 -34.85 -34.20 6.55
N LYS A 93 -35.19 -34.23 7.84
CA LYS A 93 -34.91 -33.12 8.75
C LYS A 93 -33.40 -32.90 8.94
N ALA A 94 -32.64 -33.98 9.17
CA ALA A 94 -31.18 -33.89 9.30
C ALA A 94 -30.53 -33.29 8.04
N TRP A 95 -31.02 -33.67 6.85
CA TRP A 95 -30.53 -33.13 5.60
C TRP A 95 -30.83 -31.63 5.42
N MET A 96 -32.06 -31.20 5.71
CA MET A 96 -32.41 -29.77 5.66
C MET A 96 -31.55 -28.93 6.61
N GLU A 97 -31.28 -29.44 7.81
CA GLU A 97 -30.39 -28.77 8.78
C GLU A 97 -28.96 -28.68 8.25
N GLU A 98 -28.44 -29.74 7.64
CA GLU A 98 -27.11 -29.74 7.03
C GLU A 98 -27.02 -28.78 5.83
N GLU A 99 -28.02 -28.77 4.96
CA GLU A 99 -28.08 -27.86 3.82
C GLU A 99 -28.12 -26.40 4.28
N GLN A 100 -28.92 -26.09 5.32
CA GLN A 100 -28.99 -24.74 5.89
C GLN A 100 -27.65 -24.30 6.51
N ARG A 101 -26.95 -25.20 7.21
CA ARG A 101 -25.60 -24.93 7.73
C ARG A 101 -24.60 -24.65 6.61
N LEU A 102 -24.63 -25.45 5.54
CA LEU A 102 -23.73 -25.26 4.39
C LEU A 102 -24.03 -23.95 3.64
N ARG A 103 -25.30 -23.62 3.42
CA ARG A 103 -25.70 -22.33 2.81
C ARG A 103 -25.22 -21.15 3.66
N HIS A 104 -25.36 -21.23 4.97
CA HIS A 104 -24.86 -20.19 5.88
C HIS A 104 -23.34 -20.06 5.84
N ALA A 105 -22.61 -21.18 5.79
CA ALA A 105 -21.16 -21.19 5.67
C ALA A 105 -20.68 -20.58 4.34
N ILE A 106 -21.36 -20.87 3.22
CA ILE A 106 -21.06 -20.26 1.91
C ILE A 106 -21.33 -18.75 1.95
N ALA A 107 -22.47 -18.33 2.48
CA ALA A 107 -22.80 -16.90 2.59
C ALA A 107 -21.77 -16.13 3.44
N THR A 108 -21.27 -16.75 4.51
CA THR A 108 -20.20 -16.17 5.35
C THR A 108 -18.90 -16.02 4.56
N LEU A 109 -18.50 -17.04 3.79
CA LEU A 109 -17.31 -16.96 2.94
C LEU A 109 -17.43 -15.92 1.84
N GLU A 110 -18.59 -15.79 1.20
CA GLU A 110 -18.85 -14.75 0.21
C GLU A 110 -18.76 -13.35 0.80
N HIS A 111 -19.28 -13.18 2.03
CA HIS A 111 -19.14 -11.93 2.76
C HIS A 111 -17.67 -11.61 3.05
N ASP A 112 -16.89 -12.58 3.55
CA ASP A 112 -15.46 -12.41 3.82
C ASP A 112 -14.67 -12.08 2.53
N LEU A 113 -14.99 -12.74 1.41
CA LEU A 113 -14.41 -12.46 0.11
C LEU A 113 -14.67 -11.02 -0.34
N ASN A 114 -15.90 -10.53 -0.18
CA ASN A 114 -16.22 -9.14 -0.50
C ASN A 114 -15.44 -8.15 0.38
N ARG A 115 -15.28 -8.44 1.67
CA ARG A 115 -14.45 -7.61 2.56
C ARG A 115 -12.98 -7.61 2.15
N LEU A 116 -12.44 -8.76 1.74
CA LEU A 116 -11.06 -8.86 1.25
C LEU A 116 -10.87 -8.08 -0.06
N LYS A 117 -11.85 -8.13 -0.97
CA LYS A 117 -11.83 -7.34 -2.22
C LYS A 117 -11.81 -5.84 -1.95
N GLN A 118 -12.66 -5.37 -1.04
CA GLN A 118 -12.66 -3.96 -0.61
C GLN A 118 -11.32 -3.54 0.00
N ALA A 119 -10.78 -4.35 0.92
CA ALA A 119 -9.48 -4.09 1.54
C ALA A 119 -8.34 -4.06 0.51
N LEU A 120 -8.42 -4.90 -0.53
CA LEU A 120 -7.46 -4.94 -1.61
C LEU A 120 -7.52 -3.67 -2.47
N GLU A 121 -8.72 -3.20 -2.84
CA GLU A 121 -8.90 -1.93 -3.55
C GLU A 121 -8.35 -0.73 -2.76
N GLU A 122 -8.60 -0.69 -1.45
CA GLU A 122 -8.05 0.34 -0.56
C GLU A 122 -6.52 0.27 -0.51
N GLN A 123 -5.97 -0.94 -0.37
CA GLN A 123 -4.53 -1.15 -0.32
C GLN A 123 -3.83 -0.79 -1.65
N GLU A 124 -4.47 -1.05 -2.79
CA GLU A 124 -3.97 -0.62 -4.11
C GLU A 124 -3.84 0.90 -4.18
N ARG A 125 -4.84 1.63 -3.68
CA ARG A 125 -4.78 3.10 -3.60
C ARG A 125 -3.62 3.55 -2.72
N HIS A 126 -3.42 2.93 -1.56
CA HIS A 126 -2.30 3.22 -0.68
C HIS A 126 -0.93 2.95 -1.32
N VAL A 127 -0.81 1.89 -2.14
CA VAL A 127 0.42 1.63 -2.89
C VAL A 127 0.69 2.73 -3.92
N VAL A 128 -0.35 3.19 -4.63
CA VAL A 128 -0.23 4.29 -5.60
C VAL A 128 0.17 5.59 -4.91
N GLU A 129 -0.45 5.92 -3.79
CA GLU A 129 -0.11 7.10 -2.99
C GLU A 129 1.33 7.03 -2.47
N ALA A 130 1.73 5.90 -1.89
CA ALA A 130 3.10 5.71 -1.40
C ALA A 130 4.13 5.78 -2.53
N LYS A 131 3.78 5.36 -3.75
CA LYS A 131 4.64 5.51 -4.93
C LYS A 131 4.80 6.99 -5.32
N ARG A 132 3.69 7.75 -5.34
CA ARG A 132 3.73 9.20 -5.61
C ARG A 132 4.58 9.94 -4.58
N ASP A 133 4.50 9.55 -3.31
CA ASP A 133 5.35 10.09 -2.25
C ASP A 133 6.84 9.86 -2.54
N VAL A 134 7.22 8.65 -2.96
CA VAL A 134 8.61 8.32 -3.36
C VAL A 134 9.08 9.21 -4.50
N GLU A 135 8.27 9.31 -5.57
CA GLU A 135 8.59 10.16 -6.73
C GLU A 135 8.75 11.63 -6.33
N GLN A 136 7.90 12.12 -5.42
CA GLN A 136 8.01 13.49 -4.91
C GLN A 136 9.29 13.70 -4.09
N GLN A 137 9.66 12.76 -3.21
CA GLN A 137 10.89 12.87 -2.45
C GLN A 137 12.14 12.82 -3.34
N GLN A 138 12.11 12.01 -4.41
CA GLN A 138 13.20 11.97 -5.40
C GLN A 138 13.36 13.31 -6.11
N ARG A 139 12.27 13.90 -6.62
CA ARG A 139 12.27 15.23 -7.25
C ARG A 139 12.78 16.32 -6.31
N ASP A 140 12.38 16.27 -5.04
CA ASP A 140 12.84 17.23 -4.03
C ASP A 140 14.34 17.10 -3.75
N SER A 141 14.87 15.87 -3.72
CA SER A 141 16.31 15.59 -3.59
C SER A 141 17.08 16.08 -4.82
N GLU A 142 16.58 15.83 -6.03
CA GLU A 142 17.16 16.31 -7.29
C GLU A 142 17.20 17.85 -7.32
N ARG A 143 16.09 18.51 -6.95
CA ARG A 143 16.02 19.96 -6.90
C ARG A 143 17.03 20.54 -5.92
N LEU A 144 17.21 19.92 -4.75
CA LEU A 144 18.23 20.33 -3.79
C LEU A 144 19.64 20.19 -4.36
N SER A 145 19.93 19.06 -5.02
CA SER A 145 21.23 18.84 -5.68
C SER A 145 21.51 19.89 -6.75
N LEU A 146 20.52 20.22 -7.59
CA LEU A 146 20.66 21.23 -8.63
C LEU A 146 20.90 22.64 -8.05
N LEU A 147 20.22 22.98 -6.95
CA LEU A 147 20.44 24.26 -6.26
C LEU A 147 21.85 24.35 -5.65
N MET A 148 22.34 23.26 -5.07
CA MET A 148 23.71 23.21 -4.55
C MET A 148 24.75 23.34 -5.67
N GLN A 149 24.56 22.66 -6.81
CA GLN A 149 25.43 22.78 -7.98
C GLN A 149 25.47 24.20 -8.53
N ARG A 150 24.31 24.86 -8.69
CA ARG A 150 24.27 26.26 -9.15
C ARG A 150 25.02 27.19 -8.22
N LEU A 151 24.88 26.99 -6.90
CA LEU A 151 25.63 27.76 -5.91
C LEU A 151 27.12 27.47 -5.92
N GLU A 152 27.56 26.32 -6.42
CA GLU A 152 28.99 26.02 -6.63
C GLU A 152 29.51 26.66 -7.92
N GLU A 153 28.69 26.72 -8.98
CA GLU A 153 29.00 27.38 -10.25
C GLU A 153 29.03 28.92 -10.14
N GLU A 154 28.24 29.48 -9.23
CA GLU A 154 28.18 30.92 -8.91
C GLU A 154 29.24 31.35 -7.85
N ALA A 155 30.02 30.41 -7.31
CA ALA A 155 31.08 30.61 -6.31
C ALA A 155 32.40 31.06 -6.92
#